data_AF-A0A970E5I8-F1
#
_entry.id   AF-A0A970E5I8-F1
#
_cell.length_a   1.000
_cell.length_b   1.000
_cell.length_c   1.000
_cell.angle_alpha   90.00
_cell.angle_beta   90.00
_cell.angle_gamma   90.00
#
_symmetry.space_group_name_H-M   'P 1'
#
loop_
_entity.id
_entity.type
_entity.pdbx_description
1 polymer ?
#
loop_
_entity_poly.entity_id
_entity_poly.type
_entity_poly.pdbx_seq_one_letter_code
_entity_poly.pdbx_strand_id
1 'polypeptide(L)'
;MHSAGTFAGYCGQGLIDLAKEKFDALIDAGIKATDPAEREKIYHELQRLYVDLAIGMPFMEPTTHRVMRDWVQGFEYCPAYAANYDLYKISKVQK
;
A
#
# COMPACT_ATOMS: atom_id res chain seq x y z
N MET A 1 4.21 8.95 2.77
CA MET A 1 4.88 10.25 2.56
C MET A 1 5.63 10.72 3.79
N HIS A 2 6.05 9.82 4.69
CA HIS A 2 6.85 10.23 5.84
C HIS A 2 8.25 10.66 5.38
N SER A 3 8.83 11.68 5.99
CA SER A 3 10.11 12.27 5.57
C SER A 3 11.28 11.28 5.61
N ALA A 4 11.27 10.39 6.58
CA ALA A 4 12.21 9.26 6.71
C ALA A 4 11.84 8.02 5.87
N GLY A 5 10.75 8.06 5.09
CA GLY A 5 10.29 6.92 4.30
C GLY A 5 10.99 6.79 2.95
N THR A 6 11.10 5.56 2.43
CA THR A 6 11.76 5.25 1.14
C THR A 6 11.21 6.08 -0.03
N PHE A 7 9.89 6.28 -0.09
CA PHE A 7 9.26 7.07 -1.15
C PHE A 7 9.70 8.54 -1.14
N ALA A 8 9.68 9.19 0.04
CA ALA A 8 10.12 10.57 0.17
C ALA A 8 11.62 10.73 -0.16
N GLY A 9 12.44 9.78 0.30
CA GLY A 9 13.86 9.71 -0.05
C GLY A 9 14.11 9.60 -1.56
N TYR A 10 13.31 8.78 -2.26
CA TYR A 10 13.43 8.59 -3.71
C TYR A 10 13.04 9.85 -4.52
N CYS A 11 12.02 10.59 -4.09
CA CYS A 11 11.56 11.81 -4.76
C CYS A 11 12.44 13.05 -4.49
N GLY A 12 13.43 12.94 -3.60
CA GLY A 12 14.42 13.99 -3.33
C GLY A 12 14.02 14.98 -2.24
N GLN A 13 14.91 15.94 -1.98
CA GLN A 13 14.87 16.82 -0.81
C GLN A 13 13.57 17.63 -0.69
N GLY A 14 13.00 18.09 -1.80
CA GLY A 14 11.76 18.87 -1.79
C GLY A 14 10.59 18.10 -1.16
N LEU A 15 10.45 16.80 -1.44
CA LEU A 15 9.40 15.99 -0.81
C LEU A 15 9.74 15.66 0.65
N ILE A 16 11.02 15.51 1.00
CA ILE A 16 11.44 15.29 2.39
C ILE A 16 11.06 16.49 3.27
N ASP A 17 11.29 17.70 2.79
CA ASP A 17 10.99 18.91 3.57
C ASP A 17 9.49 19.16 3.67
N LEU A 18 8.75 18.96 2.58
CA LEU A 18 7.29 19.01 2.57
C LEU A 18 6.68 17.95 3.50
N ALA A 19 7.28 16.75 3.55
CA ALA A 19 6.87 15.67 4.44
C ALA A 19 6.96 16.06 5.92
N LYS A 20 8.08 16.67 6.33
CA LYS A 20 8.26 17.19 7.70
C LYS A 20 7.21 18.23 8.06
N GLU A 21 6.85 19.09 7.12
CA GLU A 21 5.89 20.17 7.35
C GLU A 21 4.43 19.68 7.40
N LYS A 22 4.04 18.81 6.47
CA LYS A 22 2.62 18.51 6.21
C LYS A 22 2.19 17.09 6.58
N PHE A 23 3.11 16.12 6.62
CA PHE A 23 2.74 14.70 6.64
C PHE A 23 3.18 13.96 7.91
N ASP A 24 4.38 14.22 8.44
CA ASP A 24 4.96 13.41 9.53
C ASP A 24 4.06 13.37 10.78
N ALA A 25 3.57 14.53 11.24
CA ALA A 25 2.71 14.60 12.42
C ALA A 25 1.37 13.85 12.25
N LEU A 26 0.76 13.93 11.06
CA LEU A 26 -0.49 13.22 10.76
C LEU A 26 -0.26 11.71 10.63
N ILE A 27 0.87 11.30 10.05
CA ILE A 27 1.26 9.89 9.97
C ILE A 27 1.49 9.32 11.37
N ASP A 28 2.21 10.02 12.24
CA ASP A 28 2.43 9.63 13.63
C ASP A 28 1.12 9.53 14.42
N ALA A 29 0.18 10.46 14.21
CA ALA A 29 -1.14 10.40 14.81
C ALA A 29 -1.92 9.18 14.32
N GLY A 30 -1.91 8.90 13.02
CA GLY A 30 -2.57 7.74 12.43
C GLY A 30 -2.01 6.39 12.93
N ILE A 31 -0.69 6.32 13.16
CA ILE A 31 -0.04 5.13 13.75
C ILE A 31 -0.46 4.93 15.21
N LYS A 32 -0.62 6.01 15.98
CA LYS A 32 -0.98 5.97 17.41
C LYS A 32 -2.48 5.76 17.64
N ALA A 33 -3.33 6.09 16.67
CA ALA A 33 -4.78 5.95 16.78
C ALA A 33 -5.19 4.47 16.92
N THR A 34 -5.81 4.15 18.06
CA THR A 34 -6.32 2.81 18.37
C THR A 34 -7.76 2.60 17.91
N ASP A 35 -8.57 3.67 17.85
CA ASP A 35 -9.92 3.64 17.30
C ASP A 35 -9.88 3.61 15.76
N PRO A 36 -10.53 2.62 15.11
CA PRO A 36 -10.58 2.55 13.66
C PRO A 36 -11.21 3.79 12.99
N ALA A 37 -12.25 4.38 13.59
CA ALA A 37 -12.95 5.52 12.99
C ALA A 37 -12.13 6.82 13.06
N GLU A 38 -11.43 7.05 14.16
CA GLU A 38 -10.43 8.13 14.26
C GLU A 38 -9.30 7.94 13.25
N ARG A 39 -8.73 6.73 13.18
CA ARG A 39 -7.64 6.42 12.25
C ARG A 39 -8.05 6.60 10.79
N GLU A 40 -9.27 6.20 10.44
CA GLU A 40 -9.83 6.39 9.10
C GLU A 40 -9.86 7.88 8.71
N LYS A 41 -10.35 8.76 9.60
CA LYS A 41 -10.39 10.21 9.34
C LYS A 41 -9.00 10.79 9.06
N ILE A 42 -8.00 10.37 9.83
CA ILE A 42 -6.61 10.81 9.65
C ILE A 42 -6.08 10.37 8.27
N TYR A 43 -6.35 9.13 7.87
CA TYR A 43 -5.91 8.64 6.56
C TYR A 43 -6.63 9.32 5.39
N HIS A 44 -7.92 9.66 5.52
CA HIS A 44 -8.61 10.46 4.50
C HIS A 44 -8.01 11.85 4.36
N GLU A 45 -7.62 12.51 5.45
CA GLU A 45 -6.93 13.80 5.40
C GLU A 45 -5.56 13.67 4.70
N LEU A 46 -4.80 12.62 5.01
CA LEU A 46 -3.53 12.33 4.33
C LEU A 46 -3.73 12.11 2.82
N GLN A 47 -4.78 11.40 2.42
CA GLN A 47 -5.13 11.19 1.01
C GLN A 47 -5.57 12.49 0.33
N ARG A 48 -6.33 13.34 1.02
CA ARG A 48 -6.71 14.66 0.50
C ARG A 48 -5.47 15.51 0.22
N LEU A 49 -4.55 15.59 1.19
CA LEU A 49 -3.28 16.30 1.03
C LEU A 49 -2.41 15.75 -0.11
N TYR A 50 -2.41 14.42 -0.32
CA TYR A 50 -1.68 13.79 -1.43
C TYR A 50 -2.16 14.35 -2.78
N VAL A 51 -3.49 14.46 -2.96
CA VAL A 51 -4.12 14.96 -4.19
C VAL A 51 -3.96 16.48 -4.31
N ASP A 52 -4.27 17.23 -3.25
CA ASP A 52 -4.25 18.70 -3.25
C ASP A 52 -2.85 19.25 -3.54
N LEU A 53 -1.80 18.60 -3.03
CA LEU A 53 -0.41 18.99 -3.25
C LEU A 53 0.23 18.34 -4.48
N ALA A 54 -0.55 17.56 -5.25
CA ALA A 54 -0.10 16.84 -6.44
C ALA A 54 1.20 16.05 -6.21
N ILE A 55 1.31 15.35 -5.07
CA ILE A 55 2.51 14.58 -4.68
C ILE A 55 2.82 13.48 -5.68
N GLY A 56 1.78 12.92 -6.29
CA GLY A 56 1.86 12.02 -7.42
C GLY A 56 0.48 11.84 -8.04
N MET A 57 0.43 11.14 -9.17
CA MET A 57 -0.82 10.83 -9.86
C MET A 57 -1.16 9.35 -9.64
N PRO A 58 -2.20 9.03 -8.85
CA PRO A 58 -2.72 7.67 -8.81
C PRO A 58 -3.23 7.32 -10.21
N PHE A 59 -2.72 6.24 -10.80
CA PHE A 59 -3.05 5.89 -12.18
C PHE A 59 -4.32 5.03 -12.26
N MET A 60 -4.26 3.79 -11.81
CA MET A 60 -5.39 2.88 -11.73
C MET A 60 -5.07 1.73 -10.78
N GLU A 61 -6.10 1.14 -10.18
CA GLU A 61 -5.97 -0.15 -9.49
C GLU A 61 -6.13 -1.27 -10.53
N PRO A 62 -5.08 -2.08 -10.79
CA PRO A 62 -5.14 -3.09 -11.83
C PRO A 62 -5.91 -4.33 -11.38
N THR A 63 -6.90 -4.75 -12.17
CA THR A 63 -7.48 -6.10 -12.04
C THR A 63 -6.59 -7.12 -12.74
N THR A 64 -6.00 -8.04 -12.00
CA THR A 64 -5.13 -9.08 -12.55
C THR A 64 -5.92 -10.36 -12.80
N HIS A 65 -5.78 -10.93 -13.99
CA HIS A 65 -6.34 -12.24 -14.33
C HIS A 65 -5.24 -13.29 -14.21
N ARG A 66 -5.49 -14.36 -13.45
CA ARG A 66 -4.54 -15.45 -13.29
C ARG A 66 -5.11 -16.74 -13.86
N VAL A 67 -4.51 -17.21 -14.94
CA VAL A 67 -4.88 -18.46 -15.61
C VAL A 67 -3.91 -19.53 -15.17
N MET A 68 -4.44 -20.66 -14.69
CA MET A 68 -3.65 -21.83 -14.30
C MET A 68 -4.16 -23.06 -15.05
N ARG A 69 -3.31 -24.09 -15.14
CA ARG A 69 -3.74 -25.38 -15.69
C ARG A 69 -4.73 -26.04 -14.74
N ASP A 70 -5.58 -26.90 -15.30
CA ASP A 70 -6.60 -27.66 -14.58
C ASP A 70 -6.02 -28.61 -13.52
N TRP A 71 -4.76 -29.02 -13.67
CA TRP A 71 -4.04 -29.85 -12.71
C TRP A 71 -3.36 -29.07 -11.57
N VAL A 72 -3.41 -27.73 -11.57
CA VAL A 72 -2.88 -26.90 -10.48
C VAL A 72 -3.97 -26.71 -9.43
N GLN A 73 -3.69 -27.09 -8.18
CA GLN A 73 -4.60 -26.90 -7.06
C GLN A 73 -3.93 -26.16 -5.91
N GLY A 74 -4.74 -25.64 -4.97
CA GLY A 74 -4.25 -24.98 -3.75
C GLY A 74 -3.88 -23.50 -3.90
N PHE A 75 -4.18 -22.88 -5.05
CA PHE A 75 -4.00 -21.43 -5.20
C PHE A 75 -5.11 -20.67 -4.45
N GLU A 76 -4.69 -19.74 -3.60
CA GLU A 76 -5.55 -18.82 -2.87
C GLU A 76 -5.09 -17.38 -3.13
N TYR A 77 -6.03 -16.53 -3.56
CA TYR A 77 -5.72 -15.11 -3.73
C TYR A 77 -5.90 -14.38 -2.40
N CYS A 78 -4.82 -13.77 -1.91
CA CYS A 78 -4.85 -12.90 -0.73
C CYS A 78 -4.01 -11.64 -1.02
N PRO A 79 -4.61 -10.44 -1.06
CA PRO A 79 -3.89 -9.20 -1.36
C PRO A 79 -2.88 -8.81 -0.27
N ALA A 80 -3.00 -9.38 0.94
CA ALA A 80 -2.06 -9.16 2.03
C ALA A 80 -0.79 -10.01 1.95
N TYR A 81 -0.72 -10.99 1.05
CA TYR A 81 0.46 -11.83 0.91
C TYR A 81 1.58 -11.10 0.14
N ALA A 82 2.78 -11.09 0.73
CA ALA A 82 3.94 -10.47 0.12
C ALA A 82 4.42 -11.20 -1.16
N ALA A 83 4.08 -12.48 -1.29
CA ALA A 83 4.42 -13.29 -2.45
C ALA A 83 3.17 -13.55 -3.31
N ASN A 84 3.37 -13.54 -4.62
CA ASN A 84 2.32 -13.86 -5.58
C ASN A 84 1.80 -15.30 -5.43
N TYR A 85 2.61 -16.22 -4.89
CA TYR A 85 2.29 -17.63 -4.80
C TYR A 85 2.73 -18.17 -3.45
N ASP A 86 1.85 -18.91 -2.79
CA ASP A 86 2.23 -19.76 -1.66
C ASP A 86 2.68 -21.12 -2.22
N LEU A 87 4.00 -21.30 -2.32
CA LEU A 87 4.60 -22.52 -2.88
C LEU A 87 4.40 -23.76 -1.99
N TYR A 88 3.98 -23.59 -0.74
CA TYR A 88 3.67 -24.71 0.15
C TYR A 88 2.24 -25.22 -0.04
N LYS A 89 1.31 -24.32 -0.42
CA LYS A 89 -0.09 -24.68 -0.70
C LYS A 89 -0.32 -25.16 -2.13
N ILE A 90 0.42 -24.60 -3.09
CA ILE A 90 0.21 -24.90 -4.51
C ILE A 90 0.85 -26.24 -4.86
N SER A 91 0.10 -27.10 -5.53
CA SER A 91 0.60 -28.41 -5.98
C SER A 91 0.05 -28.80 -7.34
N LYS A 92 0.77 -29.72 -7.99
CA LYS A 92 0.30 -30.44 -9.19
C LYS A 92 -0.36 -31.73 -8.75
N VAL A 93 -1.60 -31.93 -9.17
CA VAL A 93 -2.30 -33.21 -8.99
C VAL A 93 -2.16 -34.04 -10.26
N GLN A 94 -1.61 -35.25 -10.16
CA GLN A 94 -1.66 -36.22 -11.26
C GLN A 94 -3.09 -36.75 -11.36
N LYS A 95 -3.70 -36.64 -12.55
CA LYS A 95 -4.95 -37.33 -12.89
C LYS A 95 -4.68 -38.79 -13.19
#